data_AF-A0A2R6E6M8-F1
#
_entry.id   AF-A0A2R6E6M8-F1
#
_cell.length_a   1.000
_cell.length_b   1.000
_cell.length_c   1.000
_cell.angle_alpha   90.00
_cell.angle_beta   90.00
_cell.angle_gamma   90.00
#
_symmetry.space_group_name_H-M   'P 1'
#
loop_
_entity.id
_entity.type
_entity.pdbx_description
1 polymer ?
#
loop_
_entity_poly.entity_id
_entity_poly.type
_entity_poly.pdbx_seq_one_letter_code
_entity_poly.pdbx_strand_id
1 'polypeptide(L)'
;MTRYETVVEDGTIYVGGPDGRLAVGDVDTAIEAVGGPSWTITYGEETKRHHPELDTADEGLTVDVVDMMHTMTFGERFVETMAAHPTETPPEDDLSPRMGLFVGKLLENLENGVD
;
A
#
# COMPACT_ATOMS: atom_id res chain seq x y z
N MET A 1 18.91 -6.37 8.54
CA MET A 1 18.44 -6.55 7.15
C MET A 1 18.04 -5.18 6.63
N THR A 2 18.53 -4.76 5.47
CA THR A 2 18.23 -3.44 4.92
C THR A 2 16.75 -3.36 4.56
N ARG A 3 16.11 -2.27 4.98
CA ARG A 3 14.74 -1.92 4.61
C ARG A 3 14.80 -0.66 3.76
N TYR A 4 14.06 -0.67 2.67
CA TYR A 4 14.00 0.43 1.73
C TYR A 4 12.68 1.16 1.86
N GLU A 5 12.74 2.47 1.99
CA GLU A 5 11.59 3.34 2.19
C GLU A 5 10.83 3.58 0.88
N THR A 6 9.56 3.94 1.03
CA THR A 6 8.69 4.36 -0.07
C THR A 6 8.53 5.88 -0.03
N VAL A 7 8.61 6.52 -1.19
CA VAL A 7 8.39 7.95 -1.35
C VAL A 7 7.49 8.20 -2.54
N VAL A 8 6.52 9.09 -2.36
CA VAL A 8 5.72 9.66 -3.45
C VAL A 8 6.31 11.02 -3.81
N GLU A 9 6.74 11.20 -5.05
CA GLU A 9 7.33 12.44 -5.56
C GLU A 9 6.75 12.71 -6.95
N ASP A 10 6.26 13.93 -7.18
CA ASP A 10 5.66 14.35 -8.46
C ASP A 10 4.55 13.39 -8.96
N GLY A 11 3.72 12.87 -8.04
CA GLY A 11 2.66 11.91 -8.36
C GLY A 11 3.15 10.49 -8.68
N THR A 12 4.45 10.23 -8.63
CA THR A 12 5.02 8.89 -8.86
C THR A 12 5.46 8.24 -7.56
N ILE A 13 5.10 6.97 -7.38
CA ILE A 13 5.55 6.13 -6.29
C ILE A 13 6.94 5.58 -6.61
N TYR A 14 7.86 5.76 -5.68
CA TYR A 14 9.20 5.20 -5.72
C TYR A 14 9.48 4.36 -4.48
N VAL A 15 10.18 3.25 -4.69
CA VAL A 15 10.72 2.42 -3.59
C VAL A 15 12.23 2.52 -3.65
N GLY A 16 12.88 2.75 -2.51
CA GLY A 16 14.33 2.70 -2.42
C GLY A 16 14.89 1.34 -2.82
N GLY A 17 16.15 1.29 -3.23
CA GLY A 17 16.79 0.06 -3.62
C GLY A 17 18.32 0.19 -3.59
N PRO A 18 19.03 -0.93 -3.76
CA PRO A 18 20.49 -0.95 -3.74
C PRO A 18 21.10 -0.06 -4.84
N ASP A 19 20.45 0.03 -6.00
CA ASP A 19 20.89 0.81 -7.16
C ASP A 19 20.22 2.19 -7.27
N GLY A 20 19.51 2.62 -6.22
CA GLY A 20 18.75 3.87 -6.18
C GLY A 20 17.24 3.65 -6.15
N ARG A 21 16.48 4.70 -6.49
CA ARG A 21 15.02 4.69 -6.42
C ARG A 21 14.44 3.91 -7.60
N LEU A 22 13.58 2.93 -7.31
CA LEU A 22 12.81 2.19 -8.29
C LEU A 22 11.44 2.84 -8.48
N ALA A 23 11.15 3.29 -9.71
CA ALA A 23 9.82 3.78 -10.05
C ALA A 23 8.81 2.62 -10.09
N VAL A 24 7.70 2.76 -9.37
CA VAL A 24 6.61 1.77 -9.31
C VAL A 24 5.52 2.14 -10.30
N GLY A 25 5.08 3.39 -10.26
CA GLY A 25 4.10 3.99 -11.18
C GLY A 25 3.34 5.14 -10.51
N ASP A 26 2.21 5.51 -11.09
CA ASP A 26 1.42 6.67 -10.67
C ASP A 26 0.65 6.42 -9.36
N VAL A 27 0.59 7.45 -8.50
CA VAL A 27 -0.08 7.38 -7.21
C VAL A 27 -1.60 7.33 -7.34
N ASP A 28 -2.18 8.02 -8.31
CA ASP A 28 -3.63 8.05 -8.55
C ASP A 28 -4.09 6.65 -8.99
N THR A 29 -3.34 6.01 -9.89
CA THR A 29 -3.61 4.61 -10.29
C THR A 29 -3.60 3.65 -9.10
N ALA A 30 -2.68 3.82 -8.15
CA ALA A 30 -2.64 3.00 -6.95
C ALA A 30 -3.81 3.29 -6.00
N ILE A 31 -4.20 4.56 -5.85
CA ILE A 31 -5.37 4.99 -5.07
C ILE A 31 -6.66 4.41 -5.65
N GLU A 32 -6.83 4.49 -6.97
CA GLU A 32 -7.97 3.92 -7.68
C GLU A 32 -8.04 2.41 -7.48
N ALA A 33 -6.91 1.71 -7.58
CA ALA A 33 -6.84 0.27 -7.37
C ALA A 33 -7.18 -0.17 -5.94
N VAL A 34 -6.88 0.68 -4.94
CA VAL A 34 -7.26 0.46 -3.54
C VAL A 34 -8.74 0.79 -3.30
N GLY A 35 -9.40 1.52 -4.21
CA GLY A 35 -10.81 1.89 -4.11
C GLY A 35 -11.05 3.29 -3.54
N GLY A 36 -10.01 4.12 -3.45
CA GLY A 36 -10.11 5.53 -3.05
C GLY A 36 -8.96 6.01 -2.16
N PRO A 37 -8.89 7.32 -1.89
CA PRO A 37 -7.78 7.93 -1.15
C PRO A 37 -7.80 7.62 0.35
N SER A 38 -8.87 7.02 0.84
CA SER A 38 -9.06 6.70 2.25
C SER A 38 -9.59 5.29 2.40
N TRP A 39 -8.98 4.52 3.30
CA TRP A 39 -9.38 3.17 3.63
C TRP A 39 -9.98 3.13 5.04
N THR A 40 -11.14 2.53 5.20
CA THR A 40 -11.81 2.41 6.52
C THR A 40 -11.61 1.01 7.07
N ILE A 41 -10.84 0.89 8.15
CA ILE A 41 -10.66 -0.38 8.86
C ILE A 41 -11.86 -0.60 9.78
N THR A 42 -12.79 -1.46 9.38
CA THR A 42 -13.94 -1.81 10.20
C THR A 42 -13.55 -2.77 11.32
N TYR A 43 -13.98 -2.48 12.55
CA TYR A 43 -13.83 -3.41 13.67
C TYR A 43 -14.62 -4.71 13.42
N GLY A 44 -13.95 -5.86 13.58
CA GLY A 44 -14.60 -7.17 13.51
C GLY A 44 -15.65 -7.34 14.62
N GLU A 45 -16.71 -8.13 14.34
CA GLU A 45 -17.82 -8.34 15.28
C GLU A 45 -17.38 -8.93 16.62
N GLU A 46 -16.31 -9.72 16.64
CA GLU A 46 -15.74 -10.31 17.85
C GLU A 46 -15.12 -9.24 18.77
N THR A 47 -14.35 -8.30 18.20
CA THR A 47 -13.79 -7.16 18.93
C THR A 47 -14.88 -6.28 19.51
N LYS A 48 -15.95 -6.00 18.73
CA LYS A 48 -17.13 -5.26 19.21
C LYS A 48 -17.83 -5.95 20.37
N ARG A 49 -17.86 -7.30 20.38
CA ARG A 49 -18.48 -8.10 21.45
C ARG A 49 -17.65 -8.15 22.74
N HIS A 50 -16.33 -8.20 22.61
CA HIS A 50 -15.42 -8.26 23.75
C HIS A 50 -15.15 -6.90 24.40
N HIS A 51 -15.34 -5.80 23.67
CA HIS A 51 -15.12 -4.43 24.16
C HIS A 51 -16.34 -3.54 23.89
N PRO A 52 -17.47 -3.76 24.59
CA PRO A 52 -18.69 -2.97 24.41
C PRO A 52 -18.57 -1.51 24.87
N GLU A 53 -17.47 -1.18 25.55
CA GLU A 53 -17.11 0.18 25.96
C GLU A 53 -16.47 1.02 24.84
N LEU A 54 -16.05 0.38 23.73
CA LEU A 54 -15.54 1.11 22.56
C LEU A 54 -16.72 1.78 21.84
N ASP A 55 -16.64 3.10 21.72
CA ASP A 55 -17.54 3.84 20.85
C ASP A 55 -17.20 3.47 19.40
N THR A 56 -18.04 2.61 18.81
CA THR A 56 -17.89 2.10 17.45
C THR A 56 -18.82 2.84 16.48
N ALA A 57 -19.37 3.98 16.89
CA ALA A 57 -20.20 4.85 16.05
C ALA A 57 -19.38 5.63 15.02
N ASP A 58 -18.09 5.88 15.30
CA ASP A 58 -17.09 6.22 14.28
C ASP A 58 -16.64 4.90 13.63
N GLU A 59 -17.14 4.60 12.43
CA GLU A 59 -17.14 3.29 11.74
C GLU A 59 -15.76 2.61 11.49
N GLY A 60 -14.66 3.08 12.08
CA GLY A 60 -13.34 2.48 11.97
C GLY A 60 -12.22 3.51 12.10
N LEU A 61 -10.97 3.05 12.05
CA LEU A 61 -9.83 3.92 11.78
C LEU A 61 -9.83 4.23 10.29
N THR A 62 -10.09 5.48 9.91
CA THR A 62 -9.88 5.95 8.53
C THR A 62 -8.40 6.27 8.33
N VAL A 63 -7.77 5.56 7.39
CA VAL A 63 -6.35 5.71 7.06
C VAL A 63 -6.24 6.38 5.69
N ASP A 64 -5.38 7.39 5.59
CA ASP A 64 -5.01 7.99 4.31
C ASP A 64 -4.08 7.03 3.57
N VAL A 65 -4.44 6.69 2.33
CA VAL A 65 -3.73 5.67 1.54
C VAL A 65 -2.31 6.13 1.18
N VAL A 66 -2.10 7.43 0.94
CA VAL A 66 -0.78 7.98 0.60
C VAL A 66 0.10 8.04 1.84
N ASP A 67 -0.45 8.43 2.99
CA ASP A 67 0.26 8.37 4.27
C ASP A 67 0.71 6.94 4.57
N MET A 68 -0.17 5.96 4.36
CA MET A 68 0.20 4.55 4.49
C MET A 68 1.37 4.18 3.57
N MET A 69 1.34 4.57 2.28
CA MET A 69 2.46 4.34 1.36
C MET A 69 3.78 4.88 1.92
N HIS A 70 3.81 6.09 2.48
CA HIS A 70 5.02 6.68 3.06
C HIS A 70 5.59 5.90 4.25
N THR A 71 4.76 5.15 4.97
CA THR A 71 5.22 4.29 6.08
C THR A 71 5.74 2.92 5.61
N MET A 72 5.44 2.52 4.37
CA MET A 72 5.81 1.21 3.86
C MET A 72 7.32 1.10 3.64
N THR A 73 7.90 0.03 4.18
CA THR A 73 9.29 -0.34 3.92
C THR A 73 9.43 -1.78 3.46
N PHE A 74 10.29 -2.00 2.46
CA PHE A 74 10.45 -3.30 1.83
C PHE A 74 11.85 -3.88 2.07
N GLY A 75 11.92 -5.20 2.21
CA GLY A 75 13.21 -5.90 2.26
C GLY A 75 13.83 -6.02 0.86
N GLU A 76 15.14 -6.15 0.82
CA GLU A 76 15.92 -6.25 -0.43
C GLU A 76 15.36 -7.24 -1.46
N ARG A 77 15.09 -8.48 -1.05
CA ARG A 77 14.54 -9.52 -1.95
C ARG A 77 13.23 -9.12 -2.62
N PHE A 78 12.38 -8.35 -1.92
CA PHE A 78 11.12 -7.87 -2.48
C PHE A 78 11.38 -6.74 -3.48
N VAL A 79 12.30 -5.81 -3.18
CA VAL A 79 12.71 -4.75 -4.10
C VAL A 79 13.35 -5.34 -5.36
N GLU A 80 14.21 -6.35 -5.24
CA GLU A 80 14.79 -7.06 -6.40
C GLU A 80 13.71 -7.73 -7.26
N THR A 81 12.71 -8.33 -6.61
CA THR A 81 11.57 -8.93 -7.31
C THR A 81 10.78 -7.85 -8.06
N MET A 82 10.49 -6.73 -7.40
CA MET A 82 9.79 -5.60 -7.99
C MET A 82 10.55 -5.01 -9.19
N ALA A 83 11.88 -4.91 -9.09
CA ALA A 83 12.75 -4.43 -10.15
C ALA A 83 12.75 -5.33 -11.40
N ALA A 84 12.57 -6.64 -11.22
CA ALA A 84 12.48 -7.61 -12.32
C ALA A 84 11.16 -7.53 -13.12
N HIS A 85 10.12 -6.91 -12.56
CA HIS A 85 8.83 -6.75 -13.23
C HIS A 85 8.73 -5.44 -14.00
N PRO A 86 8.06 -5.41 -15.17
CA PRO A 86 7.89 -4.19 -15.98
C PRO A 86 6.93 -3.20 -15.33
N THR A 87 7.09 -1.91 -15.67
CA THR A 87 6.20 -0.80 -15.28
C THR A 87 5.09 -0.55 -16.28
N GLU A 88 5.15 -1.16 -17.46
CA GLU A 88 4.14 -1.02 -18.50
C GLU A 88 2.91 -1.85 -18.12
N THR A 89 1.74 -1.23 -18.20
CA THR A 89 0.45 -1.90 -18.04
C THR A 89 0.11 -2.65 -19.34
N PRO A 90 -0.10 -3.97 -19.28
CA PRO A 90 -0.62 -4.74 -20.41
C PRO A 90 -2.01 -4.22 -20.85
N PRO A 91 -2.39 -4.36 -22.12
CA PRO A 91 -3.67 -3.83 -22.64
C PRO A 91 -4.92 -4.50 -22.04
N GLU A 92 -4.75 -5.65 -21.38
CA GLU A 92 -5.82 -6.44 -20.77
C GLU A 92 -5.90 -6.29 -19.24
N ASP A 93 -4.99 -5.49 -18.65
CA ASP A 93 -4.87 -5.30 -17.20
C ASP A 93 -5.05 -3.83 -16.83
N ASP A 94 -5.48 -3.57 -15.59
CA ASP A 94 -5.58 -2.22 -15.04
C ASP A 94 -4.24 -1.74 -14.45
N LEU A 95 -3.37 -2.67 -14.04
CA LEU A 95 -2.09 -2.39 -13.39
C LEU A 95 -0.92 -3.06 -14.09
N SER A 96 0.23 -2.38 -14.10
CA SER A 96 1.48 -3.04 -14.46
C SER A 96 1.82 -4.13 -13.44
N PRO A 97 2.56 -5.19 -13.82
CA PRO A 97 2.96 -6.24 -12.89
C PRO A 97 3.71 -5.71 -11.67
N ARG A 98 4.52 -4.66 -11.85
CA ARG A 98 5.22 -4.00 -10.75
C ARG A 98 4.25 -3.27 -9.81
N MET A 99 3.31 -2.51 -10.38
CA MET A 99 2.29 -1.82 -9.59
C MET A 99 1.40 -2.79 -8.83
N GLY A 100 0.99 -3.90 -9.47
CA GLY A 100 0.18 -4.94 -8.82
C GLY A 100 0.86 -5.55 -7.59
N LEU A 101 2.18 -5.78 -7.63
CA LEU A 101 2.92 -6.25 -6.45
C LEU A 101 2.92 -5.23 -5.31
N PHE A 102 3.09 -3.94 -5.64
CA PHE A 102 3.07 -2.87 -4.65
C PHE A 102 1.68 -2.70 -4.03
N VAL A 103 0.64 -2.59 -4.86
CA VAL A 103 -0.76 -2.46 -4.44
C VAL A 103 -1.20 -3.65 -3.60
N GLY A 104 -0.82 -4.87 -3.98
CA GLY A 104 -1.07 -6.06 -3.17
C GLY A 104 -0.52 -5.90 -1.75
N LYS A 105 0.71 -5.39 -1.61
CA LYS A 105 1.31 -5.18 -0.28
C LYS A 105 0.68 -4.03 0.50
N LEU A 106 0.24 -2.99 -0.21
CA LEU A 106 -0.49 -1.87 0.37
C LEU A 106 -1.82 -2.34 0.94
N LEU A 107 -2.59 -3.12 0.19
CA LEU A 107 -3.85 -3.72 0.65
C LEU A 107 -3.60 -4.62 1.87
N GLU A 108 -2.59 -5.50 1.83
CA GLU A 108 -2.23 -6.31 2.99
C GLU A 108 -1.98 -5.46 4.25
N ASN A 109 -1.26 -4.34 4.12
CA ASN A 109 -0.98 -3.46 5.27
C ASN A 109 -2.25 -2.71 5.73
N LEU A 110 -3.10 -2.28 4.80
CA LEU A 110 -4.37 -1.60 5.12
C LEU A 110 -5.37 -2.53 5.81
N GLU A 111 -5.39 -3.81 5.43
CA GLU A 111 -6.27 -4.83 6.02
C GLU A 111 -5.84 -5.24 7.43
N ASN A 112 -4.53 -5.33 7.68
CA ASN A 112 -4.00 -5.81 8.97
C ASN A 112 -3.85 -4.69 10.02
N GLY A 113 -3.94 -3.42 9.61
CA GLY A 113 -3.54 -2.30 10.46
C GLY A 113 -2.03 -2.30 10.68
N VAL A 114 -1.44 -1.12 10.84
CA VAL A 114 -0.01 -0.99 11.11
C VAL A 114 0.29 -1.66 12.46
N ASP A 115 1.19 -2.66 12.50
CA ASP A 115 1.69 -3.29 13.73
C ASP A 115 2.52 -2.31 14.58
#